data_AF-A0A371IKY7-F1
#
_entry.id   AF-A0A371IKY7-F1
#
_cell.length_a   1.000
_cell.length_b   1.000
_cell.length_c   1.000
_cell.angle_alpha   90.00
_cell.angle_beta   90.00
_cell.angle_gamma   90.00
#
_symmetry.space_group_name_H-M   'P 1'
#
loop_
_entity.id
_entity.type
_entity.pdbx_description
1 polymer ?
#
loop_
_entity_poly.entity_id
_entity_poly.type
_entity_poly.pdbx_seq_one_letter_code
_entity_poly.pdbx_strand_id
1 'polypeptide(L)' 'MLGGNNKNIIFYEDYIKFQETILRFKEEFEIYIYAYALMDNHIHLLVEEANEKLPTFFRKVCASFVY' A
#
# COMPACT_ATOMS: atom_id res chain seq x y z
N MET A 1 -5.03 -8.09 4.72
CA MET A 1 -4.47 -7.09 5.66
C MET A 1 -2.99 -6.95 5.37
N LEU A 2 -2.54 -5.72 5.12
CA LEU A 2 -1.12 -5.37 4.98
C LEU A 2 -0.62 -4.93 6.35
N GLY A 3 0.29 -5.68 6.99
CA GLY A 3 0.76 -5.31 8.33
C GLY A 3 2.09 -5.95 8.68
N GLY A 4 2.71 -5.41 9.73
CA GLY A 4 4.02 -5.86 10.16
C GLY A 4 4.05 -7.22 10.84
N ASN A 5 5.08 -8.01 10.52
CA ASN A 5 5.38 -9.21 11.30
C ASN A 5 5.60 -8.81 12.77
N ASN A 6 4.96 -9.55 13.68
CA ASN A 6 5.04 -9.34 15.13
C ASN A 6 4.46 -8.01 15.67
N LYS A 7 3.58 -7.32 14.92
CA LYS A 7 2.98 -6.01 15.31
C LYS A 7 4.00 -4.88 15.52
N ASN A 8 5.22 -5.04 15.00
CA ASN A 8 6.21 -3.98 15.06
C ASN A 8 5.69 -2.74 14.35
N ILE A 9 6.05 -1.58 14.89
CA ILE A 9 5.75 -0.29 14.27
C ILE A 9 6.66 -0.18 13.05
N ILE A 10 6.09 -0.28 11.85
CA ILE A 10 6.84 -0.14 10.58
C ILE A 10 6.67 1.28 10.03
N PHE A 11 5.57 1.94 10.38
CA PHE A 11 5.20 3.24 9.83
C PHE A 11 5.40 4.34 10.88
N TYR A 12 6.65 4.62 11.26
CA TYR A 12 6.95 5.70 12.23
C TYR A 12 7.11 7.08 11.56
N GLU A 13 7.67 7.14 10.36
CA GLU A 13 7.91 8.40 9.60
C GLU A 13 7.63 8.28 8.09
N ASP A 14 7.17 7.13 7.62
CA ASP A 14 7.11 6.76 6.21
C ASP A 14 5.82 7.20 5.49
N TYR A 15 5.07 8.17 6.01
CA TYR A 15 3.83 8.65 5.37
C TYR A 15 4.09 9.19 3.96
N ILE A 16 5.16 9.97 3.79
CA ILE A 16 5.56 10.52 2.49
C ILE A 16 5.92 9.39 1.53
N LYS A 17 6.75 8.44 1.99
CA LYS A 17 7.18 7.29 1.19
C LYS A 17 6.02 6.37 0.82
N PHE A 18 5.06 6.20 1.72
CA PHE A 18 3.82 5.50 1.47
C PHE A 18 2.98 6.21 0.40
N GLN A 19 2.78 7.53 0.53
CA GLN A 19 2.08 8.33 -0.47
C GLN A 19 2.74 8.24 -1.84
N GLU A 20 4.07 8.42 -1.92
CA GLU A 20 4.83 8.30 -3.17
C GLU A 20 4.70 6.91 -3.80
N THR A 21 4.81 5.86 -2.98
CA THR A 21 4.69 4.46 -3.41
C THR A 21 3.30 4.19 -3.98
N ILE A 22 2.26 4.65 -3.29
CA ILE A 22 0.88 4.48 -3.71
C ILE A 22 0.54 5.29 -4.95
N LEU A 23 1.03 6.52 -5.08
CA LEU A 23 0.90 7.36 -6.28
C LEU A 23 1.56 6.68 -7.48
N ARG A 24 2.78 6.18 -7.32
CA ARG A 24 3.49 5.44 -8.37
C ARG A 24 2.69 4.22 -8.83
N PHE A 25 2.15 3.43 -7.89
CA PHE A 25 1.38 2.24 -8.25
C PHE A 25 0.00 2.55 -8.81
N LYS A 26 -0.60 3.69 -8.44
CA LYS A 26 -1.83 4.19 -9.05
C LYS A 26 -1.67 4.36 -10.56
N GLU A 27 -0.56 4.97 -10.98
CA GLU A 27 -0.23 5.17 -12.39
C GLU A 27 0.18 3.86 -13.08
N GLU A 28 0.98 3.03 -12.43
CA GLU A 28 1.50 1.79 -13.03
C GLU A 28 0.41 0.72 -13.24
N PHE A 29 -0.58 0.64 -12.35
CA PHE A 29 -1.60 -0.41 -12.36
C PHE A 29 -2.99 0.07 -12.81
N GLU A 30 -3.14 1.35 -13.16
CA GLU A 30 -4.42 1.95 -13.57
C GLU A 30 -5.54 1.70 -12.55
N ILE A 31 -5.19 1.81 -11.27
CA ILE A 31 -6.11 1.58 -10.15
C ILE A 31 -6.61 2.91 -9.58
N TYR A 32 -7.87 2.93 -9.16
CA TYR A 32 -8.47 4.05 -8.48
C TYR A 32 -8.38 3.82 -6.97
N ILE A 33 -7.92 4.83 -6.23
CA ILE A 33 -7.79 4.76 -4.77
C ILE A 33 -8.74 5.78 -4.20
N TYR A 34 -9.80 5.31 -3.55
CA TYR A 34 -10.84 6.16 -2.99
C TYR A 34 -10.51 6.62 -1.58
N ALA A 35 -9.91 5.73 -0.77
CA ALA A 35 -9.53 6.03 0.60
C ALA A 35 -8.37 5.14 1.06
N TYR A 36 -7.61 5.62 2.04
CA TYR A 36 -6.63 4.83 2.75
C TYR A 36 -6.58 5.23 4.22
N ALA A 37 -6.26 4.27 5.09
CA ALA A 37 -5.95 4.52 6.49
C ALA A 37 -4.59 3.91 6.81
N LEU A 38 -3.63 4.77 7.16
CA LEU A 38 -2.32 4.37 7.65
C LEU A 38 -2.39 4.30 9.17
N MET A 39 -2.00 3.16 9.73
CA MET A 39 -1.82 2.98 11.16
C MET A 39 -0.41 2.46 11.41
N ASP A 40 0.06 2.58 12.65
CA ASP A 40 1.44 2.33 13.06
C ASP A 40 1.99 0.97 12.60
N ASN A 41 1.10 -0.03 12.49
CA ASN A 41 1.45 -1.41 12.14
C ASN A 41 0.71 -2.00 10.93
N HIS A 42 -0.26 -1.30 10.33
CA HIS A 42 -0.99 -1.78 9.15
C HIS A 42 -1.67 -0.70 8.33
N ILE A 43 -2.05 -1.07 7.11
CA ILE A 43 -2.66 -0.15 6.13
C ILE A 43 -3.98 -0.74 5.61
N HIS A 44 -5.00 0.10 5.57
CA HIS A 44 -6.23 -0.16 4.84
C HIS A 44 -6.26 0.64 3.54
N LEU A 45 -6.63 -0.01 2.45
CA LEU A 45 -6.76 0.58 1.12
C LEU A 45 -8.17 0.26 0.60
N LEU A 46 -8.89 1.29 0.17
CA LEU A 46 -10.13 1.17 -0.61
C LEU A 46 -9.79 1.51 -2.05
N VAL A 47 -9.81 0.49 -2.91
CA VAL A 47 -9.39 0.61 -4.31
C VAL A 47 -10.43 -0.01 -5.25
N GLU A 48 -10.58 0.58 -6.42
CA GLU A 48 -11.28 0.02 -7.56
C GLU A 48 -10.30 -0.26 -8.68
N GLU A 49 -10.50 -1.40 -9.31
CA GLU A 49 -9.60 -1.94 -10.29
C GLU A 49 -10.15 -1.73 -11.70
N ALA A 50 -9.33 -1.22 -12.62
CA ALA A 50 -9.71 -1.13 -14.03
C ALA A 50 -9.43 -2.41 -14.83
N ASN A 51 -8.63 -3.35 -14.30
CA ASN A 51 -8.14 -4.58 -14.96
C ASN A 51 -8.12 -5.79 -13.99
N GLU A 52 -7.35 -6.88 -14.24
CA GLU A 52 -7.21 -8.06 -13.35
C GLU A 52 -5.80 -8.22 -12.73
N LYS A 53 -5.14 -7.11 -12.37
CA LYS A 53 -3.78 -7.06 -11.81
C LYS A 53 -3.72 -6.86 -10.27
N LEU A 54 -4.83 -6.87 -9.53
CA LEU A 54 -4.91 -6.57 -8.10
C LEU A 54 -4.00 -7.42 -7.22
N PRO A 55 -3.88 -8.75 -7.42
CA PRO A 55 -2.96 -9.56 -6.63
C PRO A 55 -1.49 -9.13 -6.84
N THR A 56 -1.15 -8.75 -8.07
CA THR A 56 0.20 -8.28 -8.42
C THR A 56 0.48 -6.90 -7.84
N PHE A 57 -0.52 -6.00 -7.86
CA PHE A 57 -0.45 -4.70 -7.20
C PHE A 57 -0.15 -4.88 -5.70
N PHE A 58 -0.98 -5.64 -4.98
CA PHE A 58 -0.77 -5.86 -3.55
C PHE A 58 0.60 -6.49 -3.26
N ARG A 59 1.07 -7.42 -4.10
CA ARG A 59 2.40 -8.02 -3.95
C ARG A 59 3.52 -6.98 -4.07
N LYS A 60 3.46 -6.07 -5.06
CA LYS A 60 4.46 -5.02 -5.24
C LYS A 60 4.43 -3.99 -4.12
N VAL A 61 3.22 -3.62 -3.66
CA VAL A 61 3.03 -2.75 -2.50
C VAL A 61 3.69 -3.37 -1.28
N CYS A 62 3.36 -4.62 -0.92
CA CYS A 62 4.00 -5.34 0.20
C CYS A 62 5.52 -5.30 0.12
N ALA A 63 6.08 -5.68 -1.04
CA ALA A 63 7.53 -5.79 -1.23
C ALA A 63 8.24 -4.44 -1.07
N SER A 64 7.55 -3.32 -1.32
CA SER A 64 8.13 -1.98 -1.20
C SER A 64 8.30 -1.51 0.25
N PHE A 65 7.68 -2.21 1.21
CA PHE A 65 7.76 -1.92 2.64
C PHE A 65 8.51 -2.99 3.44
N VAL A 66 9.14 -3.96 2.77
CA VAL A 66 10.04 -4.92 3.42
C VAL A 66 11.45 -4.32 3.42
N TYR A 67 12.02 -4.13 4.62
CA TYR A 67 13.41 -3.74 4.84
C TYR A 67 14.18 -4.90 5.47
#